data_AF-A0A7C1CIR8-F1
#
_entry.id   AF-A0A7C1CIR8-F1
#
_cell.length_a   1.000
_cell.length_b   1.000
_cell.length_c   1.000
_cell.angle_alpha   90.00
_cell.angle_beta   90.00
_cell.angle_gamma   90.00
#
_symmetry.space_group_name_H-M   'P 1'
#
loop_
_entity.id
_entity.type
_entity.pdbx_description
1 polymer ?
#
loop_
_entity_poly.entity_id
_entity_poly.type
_entity_poly.pdbx_seq_one_letter_code
_entity_poly.pdbx_strand_id
1 'polypeptide(L)'
;MESNAILLHMLRQLLKEMEIVSSQGAGYYTCVPFARRYNKLLEQARTMHDENSGLLQTFQELEEQDPKDPSDKSNVLLGIRVEVSQLIAYLECLGTGDGK
;
A
#
# COMPACT_ATOMS: atom_id res chain seq x y z
N MET A 1 7.29 -4.97 -17.67
CA MET A 1 7.71 -6.09 -16.80
C MET A 1 8.60 -5.64 -15.65
N GLU A 2 9.75 -4.98 -15.89
CA GLU A 2 10.66 -4.56 -14.82
C GLU A 2 10.04 -3.57 -13.81
N SER A 3 9.35 -2.53 -14.30
CA SER A 3 8.70 -1.54 -13.44
C SER A 3 7.63 -2.15 -12.51
N ASN A 4 6.95 -3.22 -12.95
CA ASN A 4 5.93 -3.89 -12.15
C ASN A 4 6.56 -4.72 -11.02
N ALA A 5 7.68 -5.38 -11.30
CA ALA A 5 8.45 -6.08 -10.28
C ALA A 5 9.02 -5.11 -9.23
N ILE A 6 9.49 -3.93 -9.66
CA ILE A 6 9.94 -2.86 -8.77
C ILE A 6 8.78 -2.36 -7.88
N LEU A 7 7.62 -2.07 -8.46
CA LEU A 7 6.44 -1.62 -7.71
C LEU A 7 6.00 -2.65 -6.66
N LEU A 8 5.90 -3.92 -7.03
CA LEU A 8 5.60 -5.02 -6.10
C LEU A 8 6.63 -5.10 -4.98
N HIS A 9 7.92 -4.97 -5.29
CA HIS A 9 8.98 -4.99 -4.29
C HIS A 9 8.83 -3.82 -3.30
N MET A 10 8.56 -2.62 -3.79
CA MET A 10 8.37 -1.43 -2.96
C MET A 10 7.14 -1.54 -2.05
N LEU A 11 6.04 -2.09 -2.54
CA LEU A 11 4.83 -2.34 -1.74
C LEU A 11 5.09 -3.36 -0.62
N ARG A 12 5.82 -4.45 -0.92
CA ARG A 12 6.20 -5.44 0.12
C ARG A 12 7.14 -4.85 1.16
N GLN A 13 8.09 -4.02 0.72
CA GLN A 13 8.98 -3.33 1.65
C GLN A 13 8.20 -2.38 2.57
N LEU A 14 7.19 -1.70 2.05
CA LEU A 14 6.29 -0.85 2.84
C LEU A 14 5.54 -1.66 3.91
N LEU A 15 5.04 -2.86 3.59
CA LEU A 15 4.43 -3.76 4.59
C LEU A 15 5.41 -4.17 5.68
N LYS A 16 6.65 -4.51 5.30
CA LYS A 16 7.70 -4.90 6.24
C LYS A 16 8.04 -3.77 7.21
N GLU A 17 8.13 -2.54 6.71
CA GLU A 17 8.36 -1.36 7.56
C GLU A 17 7.21 -1.14 8.55
N MET A 18 5.96 -1.31 8.11
CA MET A 18 4.79 -1.24 9.02
C MET A 18 4.84 -2.31 10.12
N GLU A 19 5.25 -3.55 9.77
CA GLU A 19 5.41 -4.63 10.75
C GLU A 19 6.46 -4.26 11.81
N ILE A 20 7.64 -3.79 11.37
CA ILE A 20 8.74 -3.37 12.25
C ILE A 20 8.27 -2.30 13.24
N VAL A 21 7.60 -1.25 12.77
CA VAL A 21 7.17 -0.17 13.67
C VAL A 21 6.01 -0.56 14.57
N SER A 22 5.09 -1.40 14.08
CA SER A 22 3.97 -1.90 14.89
C SER A 22 4.47 -2.71 16.09
N SER A 23 5.56 -3.47 15.93
CA SER A 23 6.19 -4.25 17.00
C SER A 23 6.82 -3.39 18.11
N GLN A 24 7.15 -2.13 17.82
CA GLN A 24 7.72 -1.19 18.80
C GLN A 24 6.64 -0.51 19.66
N GLY A 25 5.39 -0.54 19.20
CA GLY A 25 4.24 0.09 19.85
C GLY A 25 3.88 1.48 19.29
N ALA A 26 2.63 1.89 19.51
CA ALA A 26 2.03 3.09 18.89
C ALA A 26 2.67 4.44 19.25
N GLY A 27 3.49 4.48 20.31
CA GLY A 27 4.25 5.67 20.69
C GLY A 27 5.45 5.95 19.78
N TYR A 28 5.89 4.98 18.98
CA TYR A 28 7.14 5.04 18.22
C TYR A 28 6.96 5.26 16.71
N TYR A 29 5.72 5.41 16.24
CA TYR A 29 5.44 5.65 14.83
C TYR A 29 4.36 6.69 14.58
N THR A 30 4.41 7.21 13.37
CA THR A 30 3.37 8.07 12.78
C THR A 30 2.80 7.36 11.56
N CYS A 31 1.49 7.46 11.34
CA CYS A 31 0.83 6.79 10.22
C CYS A 31 0.99 7.55 8.89
N VAL A 32 1.22 8.87 8.95
CA VAL A 32 1.28 9.78 7.79
C VAL A 32 2.28 9.33 6.72
N PRO A 33 3.53 8.94 7.04
CA PRO A 33 4.50 8.51 6.03
C PRO A 33 4.04 7.26 5.27
N PHE A 34 3.33 6.34 5.93
CA PHE A 34 2.84 5.11 5.31
C PHE A 34 1.68 5.38 4.35
N ALA A 35 0.70 6.19 4.77
CA ALA A 35 -0.42 6.61 3.92
C ALA A 35 0.10 7.37 2.68
N ARG A 36 0.97 8.37 2.89
CA ARG A 36 1.59 9.14 1.82
C ARG A 36 2.35 8.25 0.83
N ARG A 37 3.11 7.27 1.35
CA ARG A 37 3.90 6.37 0.51
C ARG A 37 3.00 5.45 -0.30
N TYR A 38 1.94 4.91 0.31
CA TYR A 38 0.94 4.12 -0.40
C TYR A 38 0.31 4.92 -1.55
N ASN A 39 -0.17 6.15 -1.30
CA ASN A 39 -0.81 6.98 -2.33
C ASN A 39 0.11 7.20 -3.55
N LYS A 40 1.41 7.46 -3.32
CA LYS A 40 2.39 7.59 -4.40
C LYS A 40 2.57 6.29 -5.19
N LEU A 41 2.58 5.14 -4.53
CA LEU A 41 2.71 3.85 -5.22
C LEU A 41 1.43 3.47 -5.98
N LEU A 42 0.26 3.84 -5.45
CA LEU A 42 -1.02 3.70 -6.14
C LEU A 42 -1.08 4.55 -7.41
N GLU A 43 -0.64 5.81 -7.33
CA GLU A 43 -0.53 6.69 -8.51
C GLU A 43 0.38 6.10 -9.59
N GLN A 44 1.52 5.52 -9.19
CA GLN A 44 2.38 4.81 -10.13
C GLN A 44 1.70 3.58 -10.73
N ALA A 45 0.96 2.81 -9.93
CA ALA A 45 0.18 1.68 -10.44
C ALA A 45 -0.83 2.12 -11.51
N ARG A 46 -1.55 3.22 -11.27
CA ARG A 46 -2.51 3.82 -12.22
C ARG A 46 -1.85 4.41 -13.47
N THR A 47 -0.63 4.92 -13.35
CA THR A 47 0.12 5.42 -14.52
C THR A 47 0.61 4.27 -15.40
N MET A 48 0.99 3.16 -14.78
CA MET A 48 1.58 2.00 -15.47
C MET A 48 0.55 1.07 -16.10
N HIS A 49 -0.64 0.98 -15.51
CA HIS A 49 -1.76 0.17 -15.98
C HIS A 49 -2.87 1.11 -16.38
N ASP A 50 -3.40 0.95 -17.61
CA ASP A 50 -4.45 1.82 -18.13
C ASP A 50 -5.57 2.00 -17.08
N GLU A 51 -5.88 3.26 -16.75
CA GLU A 51 -6.77 3.63 -15.64
C GLU A 51 -8.18 3.02 -15.78
N ASN A 52 -8.51 2.48 -16.96
CA ASN A 52 -9.77 1.82 -17.29
C ASN A 52 -9.87 0.35 -16.80
N SER A 53 -8.85 -0.20 -16.15
CA SER A 53 -9.02 -1.47 -15.46
C SER A 53 -9.92 -1.28 -14.23
N GLY A 54 -11.19 -1.71 -14.34
CA GLY A 54 -12.23 -1.36 -13.37
C GLY A 54 -11.90 -1.65 -11.90
N LEU A 55 -11.11 -2.70 -11.63
CA LEU A 55 -10.66 -3.01 -10.26
C LEU A 55 -9.58 -2.05 -9.73
N LEU A 56 -8.73 -1.47 -10.59
CA LEU A 56 -7.74 -0.49 -10.13
C LEU A 56 -8.39 0.81 -9.66
N GLN A 57 -9.56 1.14 -10.21
CA GLN A 57 -10.34 2.31 -9.81
C GLN A 57 -11.00 2.16 -8.43
N THR A 58 -11.11 0.95 -7.88
CA THR A 58 -11.68 0.75 -6.54
C THR A 58 -10.70 1.12 -5.43
N PHE A 59 -9.40 1.16 -5.72
CA PHE A 59 -8.39 1.63 -4.78
C PHE A 59 -8.48 3.15 -4.64
N GLN A 60 -8.52 3.64 -3.41
CA GLN A 60 -8.60 5.07 -3.11
C GLN A 60 -7.34 5.55 -2.41
N GLU A 61 -7.06 6.84 -2.54
CA GLU A 61 -6.03 7.47 -1.71
C GLU A 61 -6.47 7.47 -0.25
N LEU A 62 -5.52 7.21 0.64
CA LEU A 62 -5.74 7.21 2.07
C LEU A 62 -5.47 8.59 2.63
N GLU A 63 -6.31 9.00 3.59
CA GLU A 63 -6.10 10.21 4.35
C GLU A 63 -4.79 10.10 5.16
N GLU A 64 -3.98 11.16 5.08
CA GLU A 64 -2.74 11.28 5.85
C GLU A 64 -3.04 11.73 7.29
N GLN A 65 -3.54 10.80 8.10
CA GLN A 65 -3.93 11.03 9.49
C GLN A 65 -2.94 10.42 10.47
N ASP A 66 -2.72 11.09 11.61
CA ASP A 66 -1.91 10.57 12.73
C ASP A 66 -2.65 10.76 14.07
N PRO A 67 -3.54 9.81 14.43
CA PRO A 67 -4.28 9.88 15.68
C PRO A 67 -3.37 9.93 16.90
N LYS A 68 -3.84 10.53 17.99
CA LYS A 68 -3.09 10.50 19.27
C LYS A 68 -3.31 9.20 20.04
N ASP A 69 -4.50 8.62 19.94
CA ASP A 69 -4.84 7.38 20.64
C ASP A 69 -4.09 6.19 20.04
N PRO A 70 -3.44 5.34 20.86
CA PRO A 70 -2.74 4.14 20.40
C PRO A 70 -3.60 3.16 19.59
N SER A 71 -4.87 3.00 19.97
CA SER A 71 -5.81 2.08 19.31
C SER A 71 -6.20 2.63 17.95
N ASP A 72 -6.49 3.93 17.88
CA ASP A 72 -6.79 4.60 16.62
C ASP A 72 -5.60 4.55 15.66
N LYS A 73 -4.37 4.80 16.14
CA LYS A 73 -3.15 4.63 15.33
C LYS A 73 -3.03 3.21 14.78
N SER A 74 -3.28 2.21 15.61
CA SER A 74 -3.22 0.80 15.20
C SER A 74 -4.28 0.48 14.14
N ASN A 75 -5.47 1.04 14.25
CA ASN A 75 -6.54 0.91 13.26
C ASN A 75 -6.20 1.59 11.93
N VAL A 76 -5.62 2.79 11.97
CA VAL A 76 -5.14 3.48 10.77
C VAL A 76 -4.05 2.66 10.09
N LEU A 77 -3.04 2.21 10.84
CA LEU A 77 -1.95 1.40 10.28
C LEU A 77 -2.48 0.07 9.70
N LEU A 78 -3.45 -0.57 10.36
CA LEU A 78 -4.11 -1.77 9.84
C LEU A 78 -4.83 -1.49 8.52
N GLY A 79 -5.58 -0.39 8.42
CA GLY A 79 -6.23 0.03 7.18
C GLY A 79 -5.23 0.19 6.03
N ILE A 80 -4.11 0.87 6.27
CA ILE A 80 -3.06 1.04 5.26
C ILE A 80 -2.48 -0.33 4.84
N ARG A 81 -2.26 -1.25 5.80
CA ARG A 81 -1.76 -2.61 5.49
C ARG A 81 -2.71 -3.40 4.60
N VAL A 82 -4.02 -3.28 4.83
CA VAL A 82 -5.04 -3.96 4.02
C VAL A 82 -4.95 -3.47 2.58
N GLU A 83 -4.93 -2.17 2.36
CA GLU A 83 -4.89 -1.56 1.03
C GLU A 83 -3.60 -1.90 0.26
N VAL A 84 -2.45 -1.82 0.93
CA VAL A 84 -1.16 -2.23 0.34
C VAL A 84 -1.18 -3.71 -0.06
N SER A 85 -1.74 -4.57 0.79
CA SER A 85 -1.82 -6.02 0.51
C SER A 85 -2.76 -6.34 -0.66
N GLN A 86 -3.89 -5.65 -0.76
CA GLN A 86 -4.83 -5.80 -1.89
C GLN A 86 -4.20 -5.31 -3.20
N LEU A 87 -3.47 -4.19 -3.16
CA LEU A 87 -2.78 -3.68 -4.35
C LEU A 87 -1.69 -4.64 -4.83
N ILE A 88 -0.92 -5.25 -3.91
CA ILE A 88 0.04 -6.31 -4.24
C ILE A 88 -0.67 -7.47 -4.93
N ALA A 89 -1.75 -8.00 -4.34
CA ALA A 89 -2.47 -9.14 -4.90
C ALA A 89 -3.01 -8.84 -6.31
N TYR A 90 -3.56 -7.65 -6.52
CA TYR A 90 -4.01 -7.19 -7.83
C TYR A 90 -2.85 -7.18 -8.86
N LEU A 91 -1.71 -6.59 -8.51
CA LEU A 91 -0.55 -6.49 -9.40
C LEU A 91 0.10 -7.85 -9.69
N GLU A 92 0.11 -8.78 -8.74
CA GLU A 92 0.57 -10.16 -8.94
C GLU A 92 -0.30 -10.89 -9.98
N CYS A 93 -1.62 -10.70 -9.93
CA CYS A 93 -2.54 -11.29 -10.90
C CYS A 93 -2.30 -10.73 -12.31
N LEU A 94 -2.00 -9.43 -12.45
CA LEU A 94 -1.67 -8.84 -13.76
C LEU A 94 -0.38 -9.41 -14.37
N GLY A 95 0.66 -9.65 -13.56
CA GLY A 95 1.94 -10.20 -14.03
C GLY A 95 1.90 -11.69 -14.41
N THR A 96 0.84 -12.40 -14.03
CA THR A 96 0.67 -13.85 -14.31
C THR A 96 -0.08 -14.11 -15.63
N GLY A 97 -0.58 -13.05 -16.30
CA GLY A 97 -1.35 -13.13 -17.54
C GLY A 97 -0.54 -13.37 -18.83
N ASP A 98 0.77 -13.15 -18.83
CA ASP A 98 1.65 -13.33 -20.02
C ASP A 98 2.13 -14.79 -20.19
N GLY A 99 1.32 -15.76 -19.78
CA GLY A 99 1.66 -17.18 -19.70
C GLY A 99 0.67 -18.13 -20.37
N LYS A 100 -0.07 -17.68 -21.39
CA LYS A 100 -0.85 -18.59 -22.26
C LYS A 100 -1.02 -18.08 -23.67
#